data_AF-A0AAE8SVD6-F1
#
_entry.id   AF-A0AAE8SVD6-F1
#
_cell.length_a   1.000
_cell.length_b   1.000
_cell.length_c   1.000
_cell.angle_alpha   90.00
_cell.angle_beta   90.00
_cell.angle_gamma   90.00
#
_symmetry.space_group_name_H-M   'P 1'
#
loop_
_entity.id
_entity.type
_entity.pdbx_description
1 polymer ?
#
loop_
_entity_poly.entity_id
_entity_poly.type
_entity_poly.pdbx_seq_one_letter_code
_entity_poly.pdbx_strand_id
1 'polypeptide(L)'
;MNRFSSLPDPSPTSPSADESRHLLPHGGYSSTTSTSTDTAVDGDVEALSGKMAAAARRKSKKRRRIDPRIISDATIGLSDGLTVPFALTAGLSALGDTRVVIYGGFAELIAGALSMGLGGYLGAKSEMASYRESRATTESHISNDPVAVRSDIRSVFEPFGLPHPAVDVLVDHLSTSPDLTDFLMKFQHSAVEPAESRPLTSGLTIAMGYFLGGFIPLVPYLFVDNVLTGLYISVGVMALTLFAFGYVKTCVVAGWSGSRRVWEGVAGGAQMVVVGGVAAGAAMALVMAFNRLSEPDGGGGGGGEGYGPGKLVWSFGQGQ
;
A
#
# COMPACT_ATOMS: atom_id res chain seq x y z
N MET A 1 -2.57 14.10 -59.56
CA MET A 1 -2.14 12.70 -59.31
C MET A 1 -3.35 11.91 -58.80
N ASN A 2 -3.71 10.84 -59.54
CA ASN A 2 -4.56 9.64 -59.31
C ASN A 2 -5.78 9.71 -58.35
N ARG A 3 -7.05 9.58 -58.80
CA ARG A 3 -7.85 8.46 -59.41
C ARG A 3 -8.18 7.26 -58.48
N PHE A 4 -9.44 7.24 -58.01
CA PHE A 4 -10.50 6.20 -58.06
C PHE A 4 -10.16 4.69 -58.12
N SER A 5 -10.75 3.88 -57.21
CA SER A 5 -11.36 2.54 -57.41
C SER A 5 -11.81 1.95 -56.04
N SER A 6 -13.09 1.85 -55.64
CA SER A 6 -14.18 0.92 -56.00
C SER A 6 -14.02 -0.57 -55.59
N LEU A 7 -14.62 -0.94 -54.44
CA LEU A 7 -15.40 -2.19 -54.08
C LEU A 7 -14.69 -3.57 -54.13
N PRO A 8 -15.23 -4.70 -53.55
CA PRO A 8 -16.59 -4.91 -52.99
C PRO A 8 -16.70 -5.69 -51.64
N ASP A 9 -17.93 -5.73 -51.14
CA ASP A 9 -18.50 -6.65 -50.14
C ASP A 9 -18.69 -8.07 -50.71
N PRO A 10 -18.69 -9.14 -49.88
CA PRO A 10 -19.62 -10.23 -50.14
C PRO A 10 -20.28 -10.80 -48.86
N SER A 11 -21.61 -10.91 -48.90
CA SER A 11 -22.43 -11.81 -48.08
C SER A 11 -22.64 -13.17 -48.81
N PRO A 12 -23.53 -14.05 -48.32
CA PRO A 12 -23.28 -15.22 -47.46
C PRO A 12 -23.30 -16.56 -48.22
N THR A 13 -22.73 -17.62 -47.66
CA THR A 13 -22.91 -18.99 -48.17
C THR A 13 -23.04 -20.01 -47.04
N SER A 14 -24.23 -20.59 -46.90
CA SER A 14 -24.43 -21.99 -46.50
C SER A 14 -24.29 -22.88 -47.74
N PRO A 15 -23.97 -24.19 -47.61
CA PRO A 15 -25.04 -25.19 -47.66
C PRO A 15 -24.82 -26.50 -46.87
N SER A 16 -25.95 -27.20 -46.63
CA SER A 16 -26.21 -28.66 -46.57
C SER A 16 -25.23 -29.59 -45.82
N ALA A 17 -25.63 -30.25 -44.72
CA ALA A 17 -26.51 -31.44 -44.65
C ALA A 17 -25.84 -32.75 -45.14
N ASP A 18 -25.45 -33.62 -44.20
CA ASP A 18 -25.65 -35.08 -44.20
C ASP A 18 -25.24 -35.62 -42.81
N GLU A 19 -26.19 -35.97 -41.94
CA GLU A 19 -26.68 -37.33 -41.68
C GLU A 19 -25.69 -38.22 -40.90
N SER A 20 -25.98 -38.44 -39.61
CA SER A 20 -25.98 -39.78 -39.02
C SER A 20 -26.65 -39.78 -37.65
N ARG A 21 -27.77 -40.50 -37.65
CA ARG A 21 -28.76 -40.77 -36.61
C ARG A 21 -28.19 -41.48 -35.37
N HIS A 22 -28.70 -41.14 -34.18
CA HIS A 22 -28.93 -42.15 -33.14
C HIS A 22 -30.12 -41.79 -32.22
N LEU A 23 -31.30 -42.17 -32.70
CA LEU A 23 -32.43 -42.80 -31.98
C LEU A 23 -32.75 -42.37 -30.54
N LEU A 24 -33.84 -41.61 -30.40
CA LEU A 24 -34.72 -41.59 -29.23
C LEU A 24 -35.73 -42.75 -29.33
N PRO A 25 -36.11 -43.42 -28.23
CA PRO A 25 -37.36 -44.16 -28.18
C PRO A 25 -38.46 -43.30 -27.57
N HIS A 26 -39.55 -43.15 -28.34
CA HIS A 26 -40.85 -42.72 -27.85
C HIS A 26 -41.54 -43.85 -27.07
N GLY A 27 -42.23 -43.47 -25.99
CA GLY A 27 -43.27 -44.25 -25.32
C GLY A 27 -43.59 -43.55 -24.02
N GLY A 28 -44.81 -43.21 -23.64
CA GLY A 28 -46.16 -43.37 -24.16
C GLY A 28 -47.04 -42.75 -23.07
N TYR A 29 -48.00 -41.92 -23.43
CA TYR A 29 -48.94 -41.38 -22.45
C TYR A 29 -49.87 -42.49 -21.98
N SER A 30 -49.86 -42.79 -20.68
CA SER A 30 -50.94 -43.54 -20.03
C SER A 30 -51.28 -42.89 -18.70
N SER A 31 -52.49 -42.34 -18.64
CA SER A 31 -53.13 -41.82 -17.45
C SER A 31 -53.65 -42.98 -16.60
N THR A 32 -53.28 -43.07 -15.32
CA THR A 32 -54.12 -43.71 -14.27
C THR A 32 -53.59 -43.37 -12.86
N THR A 33 -54.40 -42.59 -12.14
CA THR A 33 -54.90 -42.81 -10.77
C THR A 33 -53.94 -43.33 -9.67
N SER A 34 -53.70 -42.43 -8.70
CA SER A 34 -53.45 -42.59 -7.25
C SER A 34 -52.90 -43.91 -6.70
N THR A 35 -51.82 -43.85 -5.91
CA THR A 35 -51.78 -44.26 -4.48
C THR A 35 -50.41 -43.90 -3.87
N SER A 36 -50.46 -43.14 -2.78
CA SER A 36 -49.53 -42.99 -1.64
C SER A 36 -48.10 -43.56 -1.74
N THR A 37 -47.10 -42.69 -1.69
CA THR A 37 -45.89 -42.87 -0.85
C THR A 37 -45.14 -41.54 -0.73
N ASP A 38 -45.52 -40.76 0.29
CA ASP A 38 -44.61 -39.82 0.97
C ASP A 38 -43.36 -40.59 1.39
N THR A 39 -42.16 -40.01 1.19
CA THR A 39 -40.91 -40.16 2.00
C THR A 39 -39.58 -40.13 1.22
N ALA A 40 -39.55 -39.97 -0.11
CA ALA A 40 -38.27 -40.04 -0.84
C ALA A 40 -37.68 -38.71 -1.37
N VAL A 41 -38.43 -37.59 -1.36
CA VAL A 41 -37.98 -36.34 -2.02
C VAL A 41 -37.38 -35.31 -1.04
N ASP A 42 -37.69 -35.39 0.25
CA ASP A 42 -37.15 -34.44 1.26
C ASP A 42 -35.69 -34.71 1.64
N GLY A 43 -35.20 -35.95 1.46
CA GLY A 43 -33.83 -36.32 1.84
C GLY A 43 -32.75 -35.63 1.00
N ASP A 44 -33.03 -35.39 -0.28
CA ASP A 44 -32.03 -34.88 -1.24
C ASP A 44 -31.88 -33.36 -1.19
N VAL A 45 -32.96 -32.62 -0.89
CA VAL A 45 -32.91 -31.16 -0.70
C VAL A 45 -32.27 -30.75 0.62
N GLU A 46 -32.53 -31.48 1.71
CA GLU A 46 -31.83 -31.33 2.99
C GLU A 46 -30.34 -31.70 2.87
N ALA A 47 -30.02 -32.77 2.13
CA ALA A 47 -28.63 -33.19 1.90
C ALA A 47 -27.85 -32.19 1.01
N LEU A 48 -28.48 -31.56 0.01
CA LEU A 48 -27.86 -30.50 -0.79
C LEU A 48 -27.69 -29.21 0.01
N SER A 49 -28.69 -28.82 0.79
CA SER A 49 -28.66 -27.65 1.68
C SER A 49 -27.55 -27.80 2.73
N GLY A 50 -27.44 -28.97 3.35
CA GLY A 50 -26.37 -29.31 4.29
C GLY A 50 -24.98 -29.31 3.65
N LYS A 51 -24.84 -29.79 2.41
CA LYS A 51 -23.57 -29.75 1.65
C LYS A 51 -23.19 -28.33 1.22
N MET A 52 -24.15 -27.48 0.82
CA MET A 52 -23.92 -26.06 0.53
C MET A 52 -23.60 -25.25 1.79
N ALA A 53 -24.28 -25.53 2.91
CA ALA A 53 -23.99 -24.95 4.21
C ALA A 53 -22.62 -25.40 4.77
N ALA A 54 -22.24 -26.66 4.56
CA ALA A 54 -20.93 -27.19 4.90
C ALA A 54 -19.82 -26.67 3.98
N ALA A 55 -20.09 -26.47 2.68
CA ALA A 55 -19.18 -25.84 1.73
C ALA A 55 -19.01 -24.33 2.00
N ALA A 56 -20.08 -23.64 2.41
CA ALA A 56 -20.07 -22.26 2.88
C ALA A 56 -19.31 -22.12 4.21
N ARG A 57 -19.51 -23.05 5.16
CA ARG A 57 -18.72 -23.13 6.41
C ARG A 57 -17.26 -23.50 6.16
N ARG A 58 -16.93 -24.30 5.15
CA ARG A 58 -15.53 -24.62 4.77
C ARG A 58 -14.83 -23.46 4.06
N LYS A 59 -15.55 -22.59 3.33
CA LYS A 59 -14.99 -21.38 2.73
C LYS A 59 -14.65 -20.27 3.74
N SER A 60 -15.12 -20.37 4.99
CA SER A 60 -14.82 -19.37 6.04
C SER A 60 -13.64 -19.74 6.96
N LYS A 61 -12.78 -20.69 6.57
CA LYS A 61 -11.43 -20.80 7.16
C LYS A 61 -10.63 -19.58 6.70
N LYS A 62 -10.91 -18.45 7.39
CA LYS A 62 -10.40 -17.10 7.21
C LYS A 62 -8.87 -17.22 7.14
N ARG A 63 -8.31 -17.32 5.93
CA ARG A 63 -6.92 -16.92 5.71
C ARG A 63 -6.90 -15.49 6.25
N ARG A 64 -6.16 -15.23 7.33
CA ARG A 64 -5.92 -13.88 7.82
C ARG A 64 -5.23 -13.13 6.68
N ARG A 65 -6.02 -12.56 5.76
CA ARG A 65 -5.52 -11.63 4.77
C ARG A 65 -5.19 -10.40 5.60
N ILE A 66 -3.90 -10.16 5.79
CA ILE A 66 -3.40 -8.92 6.37
C ILE A 66 -3.91 -7.80 5.47
N ASP A 67 -4.43 -6.73 6.07
CA ASP A 67 -4.94 -5.57 5.34
C ASP A 67 -3.80 -5.00 4.47
N PRO A 68 -3.99 -4.87 3.13
CA PRO A 68 -2.99 -4.26 2.26
C PRO A 68 -2.50 -2.90 2.75
N ARG A 69 -3.36 -2.14 3.43
CA ARG A 69 -3.00 -0.86 4.01
C ARG A 69 -1.96 -0.99 5.13
N ILE A 70 -2.06 -2.01 6.00
CA ILE A 70 -1.06 -2.28 7.05
C ILE A 70 0.29 -2.64 6.43
N ILE A 71 0.29 -3.43 5.35
CA ILE A 71 1.52 -3.79 4.63
C ILE A 71 2.16 -2.53 4.02
N SER A 72 1.34 -1.65 3.43
CA SER A 72 1.79 -0.36 2.89
C SER A 72 2.42 0.52 3.98
N ASP A 73 1.71 0.72 5.09
CA ASP A 73 2.17 1.50 6.25
C ASP A 73 3.50 0.98 6.80
N ALA A 74 3.61 -0.34 6.99
CA ALA A 74 4.84 -0.99 7.44
C ALA A 74 5.99 -0.79 6.45
N THR A 75 5.70 -0.89 5.15
CA THR A 75 6.68 -0.71 4.08
C THR A 75 7.18 0.73 4.03
N ILE A 76 6.30 1.72 4.22
CA ILE A 76 6.65 3.15 4.28
C ILE A 76 7.58 3.39 5.47
N GLY A 77 7.16 3.01 6.67
CA GLY A 77 7.96 3.20 7.89
C GLY A 77 9.32 2.51 7.81
N LEU A 78 9.35 1.24 7.36
CA LEU A 78 10.59 0.47 7.25
C LEU A 78 11.53 1.01 6.17
N SER A 79 11.02 1.48 5.02
CA SER A 79 11.85 2.05 3.95
C SER A 79 12.60 3.29 4.43
N ASP A 80 11.90 4.18 5.14
CA ASP A 80 12.47 5.43 5.63
C ASP A 80 13.40 5.15 6.83
N GLY A 81 12.98 4.28 7.74
CA GLY A 81 13.81 3.87 8.88
C GLY A 81 15.12 3.19 8.46
N LEU A 82 15.13 2.43 7.36
CA LEU A 82 16.36 1.83 6.84
C LEU A 82 17.29 2.84 6.15
N THR A 83 16.78 3.96 5.65
CA THR A 83 17.58 4.88 4.82
C THR A 83 18.02 6.12 5.58
N VAL A 84 17.12 6.77 6.31
CA VAL A 84 17.39 8.06 6.96
C VAL A 84 18.35 7.91 8.16
N PRO A 85 18.07 7.07 9.17
CA PRO A 85 19.01 6.76 10.26
C PRO A 85 20.37 6.24 9.78
N PHE A 86 20.39 5.41 8.74
CA PHE A 86 21.65 4.94 8.14
C PHE A 86 22.45 6.08 7.52
N ALA A 87 21.81 6.93 6.72
CA ALA A 87 22.49 8.06 6.11
C ALA A 87 23.02 9.04 7.17
N LEU A 88 22.23 9.32 8.21
CA LEU A 88 22.65 10.18 9.31
C LEU A 88 23.85 9.59 10.05
N THR A 89 23.79 8.32 10.46
CA THR A 89 24.89 7.67 11.20
C THR A 89 26.16 7.57 10.38
N ALA A 90 26.05 7.31 9.07
CA ALA A 90 27.17 7.38 8.14
C ALA A 90 27.75 8.80 8.09
N GLY A 91 26.90 9.83 7.96
CA GLY A 91 27.29 11.24 7.98
C GLY A 91 28.04 11.63 9.26
N LEU A 92 27.47 11.32 10.42
CA LEU A 92 28.05 11.62 11.73
C LEU A 92 29.36 10.86 11.97
N SER A 93 29.56 9.70 11.33
CA SER A 93 30.81 8.95 11.43
C SER A 93 32.01 9.71 10.85
N ALA A 94 31.76 10.66 9.93
CA ALA A 94 32.79 11.53 9.39
C ALA A 94 33.40 12.49 10.45
N LEU A 95 32.71 12.69 11.58
CA LEU A 95 33.20 13.52 12.69
C LEU A 95 34.19 12.80 13.60
N GLY A 96 34.38 11.49 13.45
CA GLY A 96 35.39 10.75 14.21
C GLY A 96 34.98 10.30 15.63
N ASP A 97 33.79 10.68 16.12
CA ASP A 97 33.33 10.35 17.48
C ASP A 97 32.11 9.39 17.47
N THR A 98 32.33 8.17 17.95
CA THR A 98 31.30 7.13 18.12
C THR A 98 30.14 7.59 19.01
N ARG A 99 30.38 8.42 20.04
CA ARG A 99 29.33 8.92 20.93
C ARG A 99 28.37 9.85 20.20
N VAL A 100 28.89 10.69 19.31
CA VAL A 100 28.06 11.58 18.49
C VAL A 100 27.16 10.76 17.56
N VAL A 101 27.68 9.69 16.96
CA VAL A 101 26.89 8.78 16.12
C VAL A 101 25.78 8.10 16.92
N ILE A 102 26.09 7.55 18.10
CA ILE A 102 25.11 6.86 18.94
C ILE A 102 24.04 7.84 19.42
N TYR A 103 24.41 8.92 20.12
CA TYR A 103 23.42 9.84 20.68
C TYR A 103 22.62 10.56 19.60
N GLY A 104 23.29 11.02 18.53
CA GLY A 104 22.63 11.67 17.40
C GLY A 104 21.68 10.73 16.67
N GLY A 105 22.10 9.49 16.41
CA GLY A 105 21.29 8.51 15.72
C GLY A 105 20.11 7.99 16.55
N PHE A 106 20.26 7.78 17.87
CA PHE A 106 19.10 7.45 18.72
C PHE A 106 18.11 8.61 18.87
N ALA A 107 18.61 9.85 18.96
CA ALA A 107 17.76 11.02 19.00
C ALA A 107 16.93 11.15 17.72
N GLU A 108 17.57 10.99 16.56
CA GLU A 108 16.88 10.99 15.27
C GLU A 108 15.94 9.79 15.14
N LEU A 109 16.33 8.59 15.57
CA LEU A 109 15.48 7.40 15.51
C LEU A 109 14.15 7.59 16.26
N ILE A 110 14.22 8.12 17.49
CA ILE A 110 13.03 8.35 18.32
C ILE A 110 12.20 9.50 17.74
N ALA A 111 12.85 10.62 17.38
CA ALA A 111 12.16 11.78 16.81
C ALA A 111 11.47 11.43 15.47
N GLY A 112 12.15 10.69 14.60
CA GLY A 112 11.64 10.24 13.32
C GLY A 112 10.49 9.25 13.47
N ALA A 113 10.62 8.25 14.35
CA ALA A 113 9.54 7.29 14.61
C ALA A 113 8.27 7.97 15.14
N LEU A 114 8.42 8.92 16.07
CA LEU A 114 7.29 9.69 16.60
C LEU A 114 6.67 10.59 15.53
N SER A 115 7.49 11.30 14.76
CA SER A 115 7.04 12.22 13.71
C SER A 115 6.26 11.47 12.62
N MET A 116 6.82 10.39 12.07
CA MET A 116 6.15 9.59 11.05
C MET A 116 4.91 8.86 11.60
N GLY A 117 4.97 8.36 12.84
CA GLY A 117 3.83 7.73 13.50
C GLY A 117 2.65 8.70 13.68
N LEU A 118 2.93 9.91 14.16
CA LEU A 118 1.93 10.96 14.28
C LEU A 118 1.40 11.39 12.90
N GLY A 119 2.27 11.49 11.89
CA GLY A 119 1.87 11.76 10.51
C GLY A 119 0.91 10.70 9.96
N GLY A 120 1.21 9.42 10.18
CA GLY A 120 0.36 8.31 9.81
C GLY A 120 -0.98 8.28 10.53
N TYR A 121 -0.98 8.61 11.83
CA TYR A 121 -2.21 8.72 12.64
C TYR A 121 -3.07 9.91 12.19
N LEU A 122 -2.50 11.10 12.01
CA LEU A 122 -3.21 12.29 11.55
C LEU A 122 -3.74 12.08 10.13
N GLY A 123 -2.95 11.50 9.23
CA GLY A 123 -3.38 11.21 7.85
C GLY A 123 -4.61 10.30 7.83
N ALA A 124 -4.55 9.17 8.53
CA ALA A 124 -5.68 8.24 8.63
C ALA A 124 -6.89 8.83 9.38
N LYS A 125 -6.67 9.70 10.38
CA LYS A 125 -7.75 10.42 11.06
C LYS A 125 -8.43 11.43 10.13
N SER A 126 -7.67 12.13 9.29
CA SER A 126 -8.20 13.04 8.28
C SER A 126 -8.97 12.30 7.19
N GLU A 127 -8.50 11.12 6.75
CA GLU A 127 -9.28 10.24 5.85
C GLU A 127 -10.65 9.88 6.44
N MET A 128 -10.68 9.50 7.73
CA MET A 128 -11.95 9.22 8.43
C MET A 128 -12.86 10.44 8.54
N ALA A 129 -12.30 11.61 8.86
CA ALA A 129 -13.08 12.84 8.95
C ALA A 129 -13.67 13.23 7.58
N SER A 130 -12.87 13.13 6.52
CA SER A 130 -13.30 13.38 5.14
C SER A 130 -14.40 12.41 4.69
N TYR A 131 -14.29 11.13 5.05
CA TYR A 131 -15.33 10.15 4.78
C TYR A 131 -16.66 10.51 5.47
N ARG A 132 -16.61 10.87 6.76
CA ARG A 132 -17.81 11.25 7.53
C ARG A 132 -18.49 12.48 6.97
N GLU A 133 -17.72 13.49 6.59
CA GLU A 133 -18.25 14.72 5.98
C GLU A 133 -18.89 14.46 4.62
N SER A 134 -18.23 13.63 3.80
CA SER A 134 -18.77 13.23 2.49
C SER A 134 -20.10 12.47 2.65
N ARG A 135 -20.18 11.59 3.66
CA ARG A 135 -21.40 10.84 3.97
C ARG A 135 -22.52 11.76 4.44
N ALA A 136 -22.26 12.66 5.38
CA ALA A 136 -23.25 13.61 5.86
C ALA A 136 -23.76 14.54 4.74
N THR A 137 -22.85 14.99 3.87
CA THR A 137 -23.21 15.79 2.69
C THR A 137 -24.09 14.99 1.72
N THR A 138 -23.78 13.71 1.52
CA THR A 138 -24.56 12.82 0.65
C THR A 138 -25.95 12.54 1.23
N GLU A 139 -26.05 12.29 2.54
CA GLU A 139 -27.34 12.11 3.22
C GLU A 139 -28.21 13.37 3.09
N SER A 140 -27.62 14.56 3.25
CA SER A 140 -28.29 15.83 3.03
C SER A 140 -28.74 16.01 1.57
N HIS A 141 -27.89 15.65 0.61
CA HIS A 141 -28.20 15.71 -0.82
C HIS A 141 -29.38 14.80 -1.19
N ILE A 142 -29.41 13.56 -0.64
CA ILE A 142 -30.52 12.62 -0.81
C ILE A 142 -31.85 13.21 -0.34
N SER A 143 -31.86 13.91 0.81
CA SER A 143 -33.08 14.53 1.32
C SER A 143 -33.50 15.80 0.59
N ASN A 144 -32.55 16.60 0.09
CA ASN A 144 -32.81 17.93 -0.44
C ASN A 144 -33.13 17.93 -1.94
N ASP A 145 -32.52 17.03 -2.73
CA ASP A 145 -32.74 16.96 -4.18
C ASP A 145 -32.86 15.51 -4.70
N PRO A 146 -34.02 14.86 -4.51
CA PRO A 146 -34.25 13.50 -5.01
C PRO A 146 -34.20 13.37 -6.54
N VAL A 147 -34.37 14.47 -7.28
CA VAL A 147 -34.34 14.46 -8.75
C VAL A 147 -32.89 14.40 -9.23
N ALA A 148 -32.01 15.21 -8.64
CA ALA A 148 -30.57 15.14 -8.92
C ALA A 148 -30.00 13.76 -8.56
N VAL A 149 -30.40 13.19 -7.42
CA VAL A 149 -29.93 11.87 -6.97
C VAL A 149 -30.28 10.74 -7.95
N ARG A 150 -31.46 10.79 -8.59
CA ARG A 150 -31.80 9.84 -9.66
C ARG A 150 -30.86 9.95 -10.87
N SER A 151 -30.47 11.18 -11.22
CA SER A 151 -29.48 11.43 -12.26
C SER A 151 -28.11 10.89 -11.87
N ASP A 152 -27.71 11.06 -10.61
CA ASP A 152 -26.44 10.54 -10.09
C ASP A 152 -26.40 9.00 -10.15
N ILE A 153 -27.46 8.31 -9.73
CA ILE A 153 -27.55 6.84 -9.84
C ILE A 153 -27.44 6.41 -11.31
N ARG A 154 -28.12 7.11 -12.23
CA ARG A 154 -28.05 6.81 -13.67
C ARG A 154 -26.61 6.96 -14.20
N SER A 155 -25.89 8.01 -13.78
CA SER A 155 -24.51 8.28 -14.19
C SER A 155 -23.54 7.16 -13.79
N VAL A 156 -23.78 6.48 -12.66
CA VAL A 156 -22.98 5.31 -12.24
C VAL A 156 -23.09 4.16 -13.24
N PHE A 157 -24.25 4.00 -13.89
CA PHE A 157 -24.50 2.88 -14.82
C PHE A 157 -24.18 3.18 -16.28
N GLU A 158 -24.02 4.46 -16.65
CA GLU A 158 -23.73 4.90 -18.03
C GLU A 158 -22.51 4.20 -18.66
N PRO A 159 -21.36 4.05 -17.97
CA PRO A 159 -20.19 3.39 -18.54
C PRO A 159 -20.39 1.89 -18.85
N PHE A 160 -21.41 1.26 -18.27
CA PHE A 160 -21.68 -0.17 -18.44
C PHE A 160 -22.56 -0.47 -19.66
N GLY A 161 -23.07 0.54 -20.36
CA GLY A 161 -23.85 0.37 -21.59
C GLY A 161 -25.15 -0.41 -21.40
N LEU A 162 -25.77 -0.30 -20.22
CA LEU A 162 -27.03 -0.99 -19.92
C LEU A 162 -28.21 -0.37 -20.71
N PRO A 163 -29.19 -1.18 -21.17
CA PRO A 163 -30.38 -0.64 -21.83
C PRO A 163 -31.14 0.33 -20.91
N HIS A 164 -31.60 1.46 -21.46
CA HIS A 164 -32.34 2.49 -20.69
C HIS A 164 -33.46 1.93 -19.80
N PRO A 165 -34.34 1.01 -20.28
CA PRO A 165 -35.40 0.46 -19.44
C PRO A 165 -34.88 -0.31 -18.21
N ALA A 166 -33.70 -0.93 -18.31
CA ALA A 166 -33.09 -1.65 -17.19
C ALA A 166 -32.50 -0.68 -16.16
N VAL A 167 -31.87 0.42 -16.62
CA VAL A 167 -31.33 1.46 -15.74
C VAL A 167 -32.45 2.18 -15.00
N ASP A 168 -33.56 2.47 -15.66
CA ASP A 168 -34.70 3.14 -15.01
C ASP A 168 -35.29 2.31 -13.86
N VAL A 169 -35.44 1.00 -14.05
CA VAL A 169 -35.89 0.08 -12.99
C VAL A 169 -34.88 0.03 -11.83
N LEU A 170 -33.57 0.03 -12.12
CA LEU A 170 -32.53 0.06 -11.09
C LEU A 170 -32.55 1.38 -10.32
N VAL A 171 -32.69 2.51 -11.00
CA VAL A 171 -32.77 3.84 -10.39
C VAL A 171 -33.97 3.92 -9.46
N ASP A 172 -35.15 3.48 -9.90
CA ASP A 172 -36.35 3.52 -9.06
C ASP A 172 -36.24 2.63 -7.81
N HIS A 173 -35.69 1.42 -7.95
CA HIS A 173 -35.46 0.55 -6.79
C HIS A 173 -34.40 1.11 -5.84
N LEU A 174 -33.24 1.54 -6.36
CA LEU A 174 -32.15 2.08 -5.53
C LEU A 174 -32.55 3.38 -4.83
N SER A 175 -33.36 4.23 -5.47
CA SER A 175 -33.85 5.48 -4.88
C SER A 175 -34.71 5.27 -3.64
N THR A 176 -35.29 4.07 -3.49
CA THR A 176 -36.11 3.69 -2.31
C THR A 176 -35.36 2.81 -1.31
N SER A 177 -34.12 2.43 -1.64
CA SER A 177 -33.32 1.53 -0.81
C SER A 177 -32.77 2.28 0.42
N PRO A 178 -32.79 1.66 1.62
CA PRO A 178 -32.11 2.22 2.79
C PRO A 178 -30.57 2.32 2.59
N ASP A 179 -30.01 1.52 1.67
CA ASP A 179 -28.57 1.47 1.41
C ASP A 179 -28.12 2.47 0.31
N LEU A 180 -28.99 3.40 -0.09
CA LEU A 180 -28.70 4.37 -1.17
C LEU A 180 -27.45 5.20 -0.88
N THR A 181 -27.31 5.70 0.34
CA THR A 181 -26.13 6.47 0.77
C THR A 181 -24.85 5.67 0.58
N ASP A 182 -24.84 4.41 1.02
CA ASP A 182 -23.67 3.55 0.93
C ASP A 182 -23.37 3.16 -0.53
N PHE A 183 -24.40 3.02 -1.37
CA PHE A 183 -24.25 2.86 -2.82
C PHE A 183 -23.57 4.08 -3.45
N LEU A 184 -24.06 5.30 -3.21
CA LEU A 184 -23.48 6.52 -3.77
C LEU A 184 -22.05 6.72 -3.25
N MET A 185 -21.81 6.53 -1.95
CA MET A 185 -20.47 6.62 -1.37
C MET A 185 -19.48 5.67 -2.05
N LYS A 186 -19.90 4.43 -2.32
CA LYS A 186 -19.04 3.42 -2.90
C LYS A 186 -18.83 3.59 -4.41
N PHE A 187 -19.88 3.92 -5.17
CA PHE A 187 -19.83 3.89 -6.63
C PHE A 187 -19.67 5.26 -7.28
N GLN A 188 -20.24 6.32 -6.70
CA GLN A 188 -20.07 7.68 -7.19
C GLN A 188 -18.80 8.31 -6.61
N HIS A 189 -18.62 8.21 -5.29
CA HIS A 189 -17.47 8.84 -4.61
C HIS A 189 -16.24 7.93 -4.50
N SER A 190 -16.34 6.65 -4.86
CA SER A 190 -15.27 5.64 -4.70
C SER A 190 -14.70 5.60 -3.27
N ALA A 191 -15.51 5.96 -2.28
CA ALA A 191 -15.13 6.07 -0.89
C ALA A 191 -15.40 4.75 -0.17
N VAL A 192 -14.39 4.24 0.54
CA VAL A 192 -14.50 3.03 1.36
C VAL A 192 -14.47 3.45 2.82
N GLU A 193 -15.45 2.96 3.59
CA GLU A 193 -15.51 3.22 5.03
C GLU A 193 -14.22 2.75 5.74
N PRO A 194 -13.47 3.67 6.38
CA PRO A 194 -12.30 3.29 7.15
C PRO A 194 -12.72 2.67 8.49
N ALA A 195 -12.04 1.61 8.91
CA ALA A 195 -12.23 1.05 10.26
C ALA A 195 -11.84 2.06 11.35
N GLU A 196 -12.55 2.10 12.48
CA GLU A 196 -12.28 3.05 13.57
C GLU A 196 -10.88 2.92 14.16
N SER A 197 -10.30 1.71 14.15
CA SER A 197 -8.94 1.45 14.61
C SER A 197 -7.86 1.85 13.60
N ARG A 198 -8.24 2.30 12.39
CA ARG A 198 -7.32 2.62 11.31
C ARG A 198 -6.30 3.70 11.67
N PRO A 199 -6.64 4.82 12.35
CA PRO A 199 -5.66 5.84 12.70
C PRO A 199 -4.56 5.32 13.63
N LEU A 200 -4.95 4.61 14.69
CA LEU A 200 -4.01 4.06 15.66
C LEU A 200 -3.13 2.96 15.03
N THR A 201 -3.73 2.06 14.27
CA THR A 201 -2.98 0.98 13.61
C THR A 201 -2.01 1.52 12.56
N SER A 202 -2.42 2.52 11.76
CA SER A 202 -1.56 3.18 10.78
C SER A 202 -0.35 3.83 11.44
N GLY A 203 -0.59 4.73 12.41
CA GLY A 203 0.48 5.45 13.09
C GLY A 203 1.45 4.53 13.83
N LEU A 204 0.95 3.52 14.55
CA LEU A 204 1.80 2.57 15.26
C LEU A 204 2.62 1.70 14.29
N THR A 205 2.03 1.23 13.19
CA THR A 205 2.72 0.39 12.21
C THR A 205 3.86 1.15 11.53
N ILE A 206 3.62 2.42 11.15
CA ILE A 206 4.64 3.29 10.56
C ILE A 206 5.76 3.56 11.57
N ALA A 207 5.42 3.98 12.80
CA ALA A 207 6.39 4.28 13.85
C ALA A 207 7.28 3.06 14.17
N MET A 208 6.68 1.88 14.33
CA MET A 208 7.42 0.65 14.61
C MET A 208 8.27 0.22 13.42
N GLY A 209 7.78 0.38 12.19
CA GLY A 209 8.57 0.13 10.98
C GLY A 209 9.81 1.02 10.93
N TYR A 210 9.64 2.32 11.21
CA TYR A 210 10.74 3.28 11.26
C TYR A 210 11.76 2.94 12.34
N PHE A 211 11.27 2.71 13.57
CA PHE A 211 12.12 2.40 14.71
C PHE A 211 12.93 1.12 14.48
N LEU A 212 12.29 0.04 14.01
CA LEU A 212 12.96 -1.23 13.76
C LEU A 212 13.96 -1.13 12.61
N GLY A 213 13.61 -0.42 11.53
CA GLY A 213 14.53 -0.19 10.40
C GLY A 213 15.75 0.63 10.82
N GLY A 214 15.52 1.72 11.55
CA GLY A 214 16.57 2.65 11.95
C GLY A 214 17.45 2.19 13.11
N PHE A 215 16.98 1.20 13.87
CA PHE A 215 17.80 0.56 14.88
C PHE A 215 18.93 -0.29 14.25
N ILE A 216 18.69 -0.93 13.11
CA ILE A 216 19.65 -1.81 12.43
C ILE A 216 21.00 -1.12 12.14
N PRO A 217 21.08 0.07 11.52
CA PRO A 217 22.37 0.73 11.26
C PRO A 217 23.10 1.17 12.53
N LEU A 218 22.40 1.32 13.66
CA LEU A 218 22.98 1.71 14.95
C LEU A 218 23.61 0.55 15.71
N VAL A 219 23.10 -0.68 15.53
CA VAL A 219 23.57 -1.88 16.24
C VAL A 219 25.09 -2.03 16.19
N PRO A 220 25.79 -1.91 15.04
CA PRO A 220 27.25 -2.06 14.98
C PRO A 220 28.03 -1.06 15.84
N TYR A 221 27.53 0.18 15.97
CA TYR A 221 28.18 1.23 16.76
C TYR A 221 28.12 0.97 18.27
N LEU A 222 27.18 0.13 18.72
CA LEU A 222 27.06 -0.24 20.14
C LEU A 222 28.13 -1.24 20.59
N PHE A 223 28.74 -1.98 19.66
CA PHE A 223 29.69 -3.06 19.96
C PHE A 223 31.13 -2.73 19.59
N VAL A 224 31.39 -1.55 19.00
CA VAL A 224 32.69 -1.18 18.46
C VAL A 224 33.09 0.20 18.93
N ASP A 225 34.27 0.31 19.56
CA ASP A 225 34.77 1.60 20.06
C ASP A 225 35.24 2.53 18.92
N ASN A 226 35.78 1.95 17.85
CA ASN A 226 36.28 2.66 16.68
C ASN A 226 35.17 3.01 15.68
N VAL A 227 34.92 4.29 15.48
CA VAL A 227 33.83 4.78 14.59
C VAL A 227 33.94 4.28 13.15
N LEU A 228 35.17 4.20 12.60
CA LEU A 228 35.39 3.74 11.21
C LEU A 228 35.09 2.25 11.06
N THR A 229 35.49 1.44 12.03
CA THR A 229 35.16 0.01 12.05
C THR A 229 33.65 -0.19 12.20
N GLY A 230 32.99 0.61 13.06
CA GLY A 230 31.53 0.64 13.19
C GLY A 230 30.83 0.99 11.87
N LEU A 231 31.34 2.00 11.16
CA LEU A 231 30.84 2.41 9.84
C LEU A 231 30.96 1.30 8.81
N TYR A 232 32.12 0.65 8.67
CA TYR A 232 32.29 -0.42 7.68
C TYR A 232 31.35 -1.61 7.93
N ILE A 233 31.19 -2.00 9.19
CA ILE A 233 30.26 -3.07 9.57
C ILE A 233 28.82 -2.63 9.30
N SER A 234 28.46 -1.39 9.66
CA SER A 234 27.13 -0.82 9.40
C SER A 234 26.80 -0.76 7.91
N VAL A 235 27.73 -0.31 7.06
CA VAL A 235 27.57 -0.33 5.60
C VAL A 235 27.34 -1.76 5.08
N GLY A 236 28.09 -2.75 5.57
CA GLY A 236 27.89 -4.15 5.17
C GLY A 236 26.52 -4.70 5.58
N VAL A 237 26.12 -4.47 6.85
CA VAL A 237 24.82 -4.87 7.38
C VAL A 237 23.68 -4.19 6.62
N MET A 238 23.82 -2.89 6.33
CA MET A 238 22.81 -2.11 5.64
C MET A 238 22.70 -2.44 4.17
N ALA A 239 23.81 -2.73 3.48
CA ALA A 239 23.76 -3.22 2.10
C ALA A 239 22.95 -4.52 2.01
N LEU A 240 23.17 -5.47 2.92
CA LEU A 240 22.40 -6.72 2.98
C LEU A 240 20.93 -6.46 3.35
N THR A 241 20.68 -5.60 4.34
CA THR A 241 19.32 -5.31 4.83
C THR A 241 18.48 -4.58 3.77
N LEU A 242 19.03 -3.55 3.12
CA LEU A 242 18.38 -2.82 2.03
C LEU A 242 18.11 -3.74 0.84
N PHE A 243 19.08 -4.59 0.47
CA PHE A 243 18.89 -5.56 -0.60
C PHE A 243 17.76 -6.55 -0.28
N ALA A 244 17.78 -7.14 0.92
CA ALA A 244 16.74 -8.07 1.36
C ALA A 244 15.36 -7.42 1.40
N PHE A 245 15.28 -6.20 1.95
CA PHE A 245 14.04 -5.44 2.00
C PHE A 245 13.51 -5.10 0.60
N GLY A 246 14.36 -4.58 -0.30
CA GLY A 246 13.98 -4.27 -1.67
C GLY A 246 13.55 -5.52 -2.47
N TYR A 247 14.23 -6.65 -2.25
CA TYR A 247 13.87 -7.94 -2.84
C TYR A 247 12.49 -8.39 -2.37
N VAL A 248 12.26 -8.45 -1.06
CA VAL A 248 10.98 -8.89 -0.47
C VAL A 248 9.85 -7.97 -0.89
N LYS A 249 10.04 -6.64 -0.83
CA LYS A 249 9.05 -5.65 -1.25
C LYS A 249 8.62 -5.88 -2.70
N THR A 250 9.57 -6.08 -3.61
CA THR A 250 9.27 -6.31 -5.01
C THR A 250 8.61 -7.67 -5.25
N CYS A 251 9.05 -8.74 -4.56
CA CYS A 251 8.43 -10.06 -4.66
C CYS A 251 6.99 -10.12 -4.12
N VAL A 252 6.66 -9.31 -3.10
CA VAL A 252 5.28 -9.20 -2.59
C VAL A 252 4.35 -8.62 -3.66
N VAL A 253 4.83 -7.68 -4.48
CA VAL A 253 4.04 -7.03 -5.55
C VAL A 253 4.04 -7.86 -6.84
N ALA A 254 5.21 -8.27 -7.32
CA ALA A 254 5.39 -8.96 -8.61
C ALA A 254 5.07 -10.47 -8.52
N GLY A 255 5.13 -11.05 -7.32
CA GLY A 255 4.97 -12.48 -7.05
C GLY A 255 6.31 -13.24 -6.88
N TRP A 256 6.23 -14.42 -6.28
CA TRP A 256 7.40 -15.18 -5.80
C TRP A 256 7.96 -16.23 -6.79
N SER A 257 7.23 -16.57 -7.85
CA SER A 257 7.57 -17.73 -8.69
C SER A 257 7.86 -17.34 -10.15
N GLY A 258 9.02 -17.75 -10.67
CA GLY A 258 9.45 -17.56 -12.06
C GLY A 258 10.73 -16.71 -12.20
N SER A 259 11.63 -17.09 -13.11
CA SER A 259 12.95 -16.48 -13.27
C SER A 259 12.92 -14.98 -13.54
N ARG A 260 11.92 -14.49 -14.29
CA ARG A 260 11.74 -13.05 -14.54
C ARG A 260 11.40 -12.27 -13.26
N ARG A 261 10.59 -12.85 -12.37
CA ARG A 261 10.18 -12.19 -11.11
C ARG A 261 11.30 -12.16 -10.07
N VAL A 262 12.14 -13.21 -10.06
CA VAL A 262 13.37 -13.22 -9.25
C VAL A 262 14.31 -12.11 -9.72
N TRP A 263 14.46 -11.92 -11.03
CA TRP A 263 15.26 -10.82 -11.58
C TRP A 263 14.71 -9.44 -11.18
N GLU A 264 13.39 -9.24 -11.25
CA GLU A 264 12.74 -8.02 -10.79
C GLU A 264 12.97 -7.79 -9.28
N GLY A 265 12.93 -8.85 -8.46
CA GLY A 265 13.29 -8.81 -7.04
C GLY A 265 14.73 -8.36 -6.80
N VAL A 266 15.69 -8.96 -7.51
CA VAL A 266 17.11 -8.60 -7.42
C VAL A 266 17.33 -7.15 -7.85
N ALA A 267 16.67 -6.71 -8.93
CA ALA A 267 16.72 -5.33 -9.39
C ALA A 267 16.16 -4.35 -8.34
N GLY A 268 15.05 -4.70 -7.69
CA GLY A 268 14.48 -3.90 -6.60
C GLY A 268 15.38 -3.84 -5.36
N GLY A 269 16.03 -4.96 -5.00
CA GLY A 269 17.05 -5.00 -3.94
C GLY A 269 18.25 -4.12 -4.27
N ALA A 270 18.79 -4.23 -5.49
CA ALA A 270 19.90 -3.41 -5.96
C ALA A 270 19.55 -1.91 -5.98
N GLN A 271 18.34 -1.55 -6.44
CA GLN A 271 17.86 -0.17 -6.41
C GLN A 271 17.85 0.39 -4.99
N MET A 272 17.39 -0.39 -4.01
CA MET A 272 17.32 0.07 -2.61
C MET A 272 18.73 0.29 -2.01
N VAL A 273 19.69 -0.57 -2.35
CA VAL A 273 21.11 -0.39 -1.96
C VAL A 273 21.69 0.89 -2.58
N VAL A 274 21.40 1.15 -3.86
CA VAL A 274 21.86 2.37 -4.53
C VAL A 274 21.24 3.61 -3.88
N VAL A 275 19.94 3.62 -3.61
CA VAL A 275 19.26 4.74 -2.94
C VAL A 275 19.85 4.99 -1.55
N GLY A 276 20.01 3.94 -0.73
CA GLY A 276 20.63 4.07 0.59
C GLY A 276 22.09 4.52 0.52
N GLY A 277 22.86 4.02 -0.45
CA GLY A 277 24.24 4.42 -0.68
C GLY A 277 24.37 5.89 -1.10
N VAL A 278 23.49 6.36 -1.99
CA VAL A 278 23.43 7.78 -2.40
C VAL A 278 23.04 8.66 -1.21
N ALA A 279 22.04 8.27 -0.42
CA ALA A 279 21.64 9.00 0.77
C ALA A 279 22.79 9.12 1.79
N ALA A 280 23.46 8.01 2.10
CA ALA A 280 24.60 7.99 3.01
C ALA A 280 25.80 8.78 2.47
N GLY A 281 26.10 8.65 1.17
CA GLY A 281 27.15 9.43 0.51
C GLY A 281 26.87 10.93 0.55
N ALA A 282 25.62 11.34 0.30
CA ALA A 282 25.21 12.75 0.38
C ALA A 282 25.33 13.29 1.81
N ALA A 283 24.88 12.53 2.81
CA ALA A 283 25.00 12.93 4.22
C ALA A 283 26.48 13.04 4.66
N MET A 284 27.33 12.09 4.29
CA MET A 284 28.77 12.16 4.54
C MET A 284 29.43 13.36 3.85
N ALA A 285 29.10 13.60 2.59
CA ALA A 285 29.64 14.74 1.84
C ALA A 285 29.25 16.08 2.49
N LEU A 286 27.99 16.21 2.93
CA LEU A 286 27.49 17.39 3.63
C LEU A 286 28.25 17.62 4.94
N VAL A 287 28.33 16.61 5.81
CA VAL A 287 29.01 16.73 7.10
C VAL A 287 30.49 17.03 6.91
N MET A 288 31.16 16.37 5.96
CA MET A 288 32.57 16.63 5.66
C MET A 288 32.80 18.05 5.12
N ALA A 289 31.90 18.58 4.30
CA ALA A 289 31.98 19.94 3.80
C ALA A 289 31.87 20.97 4.93
N PHE A 290 30.92 20.79 5.85
CA PHE A 290 30.78 21.66 7.03
C PHE A 290 31.97 21.54 7.97
N ASN A 291 32.51 20.34 8.18
CA ASN A 291 33.68 20.15 9.02
C ASN A 291 34.90 20.91 8.46
N ARG A 292 35.14 20.83 7.15
CA ARG A 292 36.21 21.58 6.48
C ARG A 292 36.03 23.10 6.54
N LEU A 293 34.81 23.59 6.47
CA LEU A 293 34.53 25.03 6.58
C LEU A 293 34.70 25.56 8.02
N SER A 294 34.55 24.67 9.01
CA SER A 294 34.67 25.01 10.43
C SER A 294 36.12 25.03 10.92
N GLU A 295 37.03 24.42 10.16
CA GLU A 295 38.48 24.54 10.33
C GLU A 295 38.95 25.73 9.48
N PRO A 296 39.07 26.96 10.04
CA PRO A 296 39.67 28.06 9.28
C PRO A 296 41.10 27.67 8.91
N ASP A 297 41.47 27.91 7.64
CA ASP A 297 42.80 27.66 7.09
C ASP A 297 43.93 28.02 8.07
N GLY A 298 44.42 27.01 8.78
CA GLY A 298 45.69 27.04 9.50
C GLY A 298 46.84 26.88 8.51
N GLY A 299 46.92 27.79 7.54
CA GLY A 299 47.99 27.84 6.56
C GLY A 299 49.23 28.57 7.11
N GLY A 300 50.13 27.82 7.76
CA GLY A 300 51.57 28.08 7.70
C GLY A 300 52.21 28.89 8.83
N GLY A 301 53.06 28.21 9.61
CA GLY A 301 54.30 28.79 10.14
C GLY A 301 54.37 29.00 11.66
N GLY A 302 55.08 28.08 12.34
CA GLY A 302 55.97 28.41 13.45
C GLY A 302 55.37 28.63 14.83
N GLY A 303 55.57 27.63 15.71
CA GLY A 303 56.02 27.83 17.09
C GLY A 303 55.07 28.46 18.12
N GLY A 304 54.73 27.65 19.12
CA GLY A 304 54.64 28.12 20.52
C GLY A 304 53.30 28.66 21.02
N GLU A 305 52.91 28.10 22.16
CA GLU A 305 52.02 28.66 23.18
C GLU A 305 50.50 28.67 22.93
N GLY A 306 49.79 28.14 23.92
CA GLY A 306 48.40 27.75 23.84
C GLY A 306 47.40 28.84 24.18
N TYR A 307 46.13 28.57 23.85
CA TYR A 307 44.96 29.24 24.42
C TYR A 307 43.76 28.26 24.39
N GLY A 308 42.95 28.31 25.46
CA GLY A 308 41.89 27.36 25.81
C GLY A 308 40.61 27.39 24.94
N PRO A 309 39.59 26.60 25.32
CA PRO A 309 38.45 26.32 24.46
C PRO A 309 37.52 27.54 24.35
N GLY A 310 37.39 28.06 23.12
CA GLY A 310 36.43 29.10 22.76
C GLY A 310 35.00 28.57 22.85
N LYS A 311 34.23 29.12 23.80
CA LYS A 311 32.79 28.94 23.92
C LYS A 311 32.07 29.59 22.74
N LEU A 312 31.30 28.82 21.98
CA LEU A 312 30.21 29.34 21.15
C LEU A 312 29.06 29.77 22.07
N VAL A 313 29.01 31.05 22.42
CA VAL A 313 27.87 31.67 23.11
C VAL A 313 26.88 32.12 22.04
N TRP A 314 25.75 31.41 21.93
CA TRP A 314 24.58 31.91 21.22
C TRP A 314 23.87 32.94 22.10
N SER A 315 24.06 34.23 21.79
CA SER A 315 23.30 35.32 22.41
C SER A 315 21.95 35.43 21.69
N PHE A 316 20.90 34.85 22.28
CA PHE A 316 19.53 35.21 21.92
C PHE A 316 19.16 36.48 22.70
N GLY A 317 18.88 37.55 21.97
CA GLY A 317 18.50 38.84 22.53
C GLY A 317 17.23 38.75 23.37
N GLN A 318 17.33 39.15 24.64
CA GLN A 318 16.19 39.66 25.39
C GLN A 318 16.03 41.15 25.04
N GLY A 319 14.97 41.48 24.31
CA GLY A 319 14.41 42.82 24.24
C GLY A 319 13.32 42.96 25.29
N GLN A 320 13.39 44.04 26.08
CA GLN A 320 12.43 44.48 27.08
C GLN A 320 11.05 44.77 26.51
#